data_AF-A0A3C1D5B0-F1
#
_entry.id   AF-A0A3C1D5B0-F1
#
_cell.length_a   1.000
_cell.length_b   1.000
_cell.length_c   1.000
_cell.angle_alpha   90.00
_cell.angle_beta   90.00
_cell.angle_gamma   90.00
#
_symmetry.space_group_name_H-M   'P 1'
#
loop_
_entity.id
_entity.type
_entity.pdbx_description
1 polymer ?
#
loop_
_entity_poly.entity_id
_entity_poly.type
_entity_poly.pdbx_seq_one_letter_code
_entity_poly.pdbx_strand_id
1 'polypeptide(L)'
;MRSAPEAPRAARRPVPRSHHGDEVEDAYEWLRAKDDAGVRSHLEAENAFTEARTAHLAPLREQIFEEIRSRTLETDMSVPVRRGQWWYYTRSVEG
;
A
#
# COMPACT_ATOMS: atom_id res chain seq x y z
N MET A 1 -9.57 -24.89 -17.04
CA MET A 1 -9.47 -23.47 -16.64
C MET A 1 -9.42 -23.40 -15.12
N ARG A 2 -8.35 -22.89 -14.51
CA ARG A 2 -8.31 -22.70 -13.05
C ARG A 2 -9.30 -21.59 -12.69
N SER A 3 -10.27 -21.89 -11.84
CA SER A 3 -11.17 -20.89 -11.28
C SER A 3 -10.36 -19.89 -10.46
N ALA A 4 -10.61 -18.59 -10.62
CA ALA A 4 -10.04 -17.60 -9.72
C ALA A 4 -10.58 -17.83 -8.29
N PRO A 5 -9.79 -17.56 -7.24
CA PRO A 5 -10.28 -17.57 -5.87
C PRO A 5 -11.46 -16.59 -5.75
N GLU A 6 -12.45 -16.96 -4.93
CA GLU A 6 -13.52 -16.02 -4.55
C GLU A 6 -12.95 -14.91 -3.66
N ALA A 7 -13.52 -13.71 -3.74
CA ALA A 7 -13.12 -12.61 -2.87
C ALA A 7 -13.33 -13.01 -1.40
N PRO A 8 -12.32 -12.88 -0.53
CA PRO A 8 -12.48 -13.19 0.89
C PRO A 8 -13.50 -12.23 1.51
N ARG A 9 -14.31 -12.75 2.43
CA ARG A 9 -15.30 -11.96 3.16
C ARG A 9 -14.82 -11.79 4.60
N ALA A 10 -14.59 -10.55 5.01
CA ALA A 10 -14.23 -10.25 6.39
C ALA A 10 -15.36 -10.65 7.34
N ALA A 11 -15.02 -11.36 8.42
CA ALA A 11 -15.98 -11.70 9.46
C ALA A 11 -16.44 -10.42 10.19
N ARG A 12 -17.75 -10.28 10.40
CA ARG A 12 -18.32 -9.19 11.20
C ARG A 12 -18.24 -9.57 12.68
N ARG A 13 -17.58 -8.74 13.47
CA ARG A 13 -17.45 -8.84 14.93
C ARG A 13 -17.82 -7.48 15.52
N PRO A 14 -19.10 -7.25 15.85
CA PRO A 14 -19.58 -5.99 16.43
C PRO A 14 -18.77 -5.58 17.68
N VAL A 15 -18.11 -4.42 17.63
CA VAL A 15 -17.46 -3.80 18.78
C VAL A 15 -17.96 -2.35 18.89
N PRO A 16 -18.54 -1.93 20.03
CA PRO A 16 -18.94 -0.54 20.21
C PRO A 16 -17.70 0.34 20.37
N ARG A 17 -17.67 1.48 19.65
CA ARG A 17 -16.72 2.58 19.88
C ARG A 17 -17.47 3.84 20.26
N SER A 18 -16.99 4.52 21.30
CA SER A 18 -17.54 5.80 21.75
C SER A 18 -16.57 6.94 21.49
N HIS A 19 -17.04 7.99 20.82
CA HIS A 19 -16.29 9.23 20.60
C HIS A 19 -17.22 10.43 20.78
N HIS A 20 -16.83 11.38 21.65
CA HIS A 20 -17.61 12.60 21.92
C HIS A 20 -19.07 12.37 22.37
N GLY A 21 -19.36 11.23 22.98
CA GLY A 21 -20.71 10.86 23.41
C GLY A 21 -21.53 10.13 22.34
N ASP A 22 -21.01 9.98 21.12
CA ASP A 22 -21.61 9.17 20.07
C ASP A 22 -21.10 7.73 20.15
N GLU A 23 -22.00 6.76 20.07
CA GLU A 23 -21.68 5.33 20.02
C GLU A 23 -21.91 4.80 18.61
N VAL A 24 -20.90 4.16 18.04
CA VAL A 24 -20.97 3.55 16.72
C VAL A 24 -20.43 2.13 16.80
N GLU A 25 -21.16 1.18 16.22
CA GLU A 25 -20.71 -0.20 16.09
C GLU A 25 -19.67 -0.32 14.97
N ASP A 26 -18.48 -0.81 15.32
CA ASP A 26 -17.45 -1.22 14.38
C ASP A 26 -17.40 -2.74 14.25
N ALA A 27 -17.97 -3.28 13.17
CA ALA A 27 -17.95 -4.72 12.92
C ALA A 27 -16.57 -5.25 12.50
N TYR A 28 -15.58 -4.39 12.26
CA TYR A 28 -14.27 -4.76 11.71
C TYR A 28 -13.09 -4.24 12.55
N GLU A 29 -13.31 -3.76 13.78
CA GLU A 29 -12.25 -3.29 14.68
C GLU A 29 -11.15 -4.35 14.89
N TRP A 30 -11.50 -5.64 14.83
CA TRP A 30 -10.55 -6.74 14.94
C TRP A 30 -9.43 -6.69 13.87
N LEU A 31 -9.65 -6.09 12.70
CA LEU A 31 -8.64 -5.91 11.65
C LEU A 31 -7.50 -4.96 12.06
N ARG A 32 -7.68 -4.18 13.13
CA ARG A 32 -6.66 -3.27 13.66
C ARG A 32 -5.48 -4.01 14.30
N ALA A 33 -5.70 -5.21 14.80
CA ALA A 33 -4.69 -6.00 15.51
C ALA A 33 -3.69 -6.63 14.54
N LYS A 34 -2.64 -5.89 14.18
CA LYS A 34 -1.66 -6.28 13.14
C LYS A 34 -0.94 -7.61 13.40
N ASP A 35 -0.72 -7.95 14.67
CA ASP A 35 -0.04 -9.18 15.08
C ASP A 35 -0.99 -10.37 15.26
N ASP A 36 -2.31 -10.16 15.11
CA ASP A 36 -3.30 -11.23 15.22
C ASP A 36 -3.23 -12.17 14.00
N ALA A 37 -3.18 -13.48 14.28
CA ALA A 37 -3.08 -14.49 13.23
C ALA A 37 -4.32 -14.53 12.31
N GLY A 38 -5.51 -14.20 12.85
CA GLY A 38 -6.73 -14.10 12.06
C GLY A 38 -6.70 -12.93 11.09
N VAL A 39 -6.15 -11.78 11.52
CA VAL A 39 -5.94 -10.62 10.64
C VAL A 39 -4.95 -10.94 9.53
N ARG A 40 -3.80 -11.54 9.87
CA ARG A 40 -2.80 -11.95 8.87
C ARG A 40 -3.37 -12.93 7.85
N SER A 41 -4.10 -13.95 8.31
CA SER A 41 -4.75 -14.92 7.42
C SER A 41 -5.75 -14.26 6.46
N HIS A 42 -6.52 -13.28 6.93
CA HIS A 42 -7.44 -12.54 6.08
C HIS A 42 -6.69 -11.70 5.02
N LEU A 43 -5.61 -11.00 5.41
CA LEU A 43 -4.80 -10.21 4.49
C LEU A 43 -4.07 -11.09 3.44
N GLU A 44 -3.60 -12.27 3.83
CA GLU A 44 -3.02 -13.24 2.89
C GLU A 44 -4.05 -13.71 1.85
N ALA A 45 -5.30 -13.94 2.26
CA ALA A 45 -6.39 -14.25 1.34
C ALA A 45 -6.72 -13.09 0.38
N GLU A 46 -6.71 -11.84 0.88
CA GLU A 46 -6.90 -10.64 0.06
C GLU A 46 -5.78 -10.48 -0.97
N ASN A 47 -4.53 -10.72 -0.57
CA ASN A 47 -3.38 -10.68 -1.47
C ASN A 47 -3.46 -11.77 -2.54
N ALA A 48 -3.82 -13.00 -2.16
CA ALA A 48 -3.98 -14.10 -3.10
C ALA A 48 -5.11 -13.85 -4.12
N PHE A 49 -6.23 -13.28 -3.66
CA PHE A 49 -7.31 -12.84 -4.54
C PHE A 49 -6.84 -11.75 -5.51
N THR A 50 -6.19 -10.71 -4.99
CA THR A 50 -5.66 -9.60 -5.79
C THR A 50 -4.67 -10.08 -6.84
N GLU A 51 -3.71 -10.93 -6.46
CA GLU A 51 -2.73 -11.50 -7.39
C GLU A 51 -3.44 -12.30 -8.48
N ALA A 52 -4.37 -13.20 -8.12
CA ALA A 52 -5.09 -13.99 -9.12
C ALA A 52 -5.94 -13.12 -10.08
N ARG A 53 -6.53 -12.03 -9.57
CA ARG A 53 -7.33 -11.10 -10.38
C ARG A 53 -6.48 -10.19 -11.25
N THR A 54 -5.25 -9.86 -10.84
CA THR A 54 -4.38 -8.92 -11.54
C THR A 54 -3.20 -9.56 -12.28
N ALA A 55 -3.00 -10.88 -12.15
CA ALA A 55 -1.88 -11.61 -12.76
C ALA A 55 -1.77 -11.38 -14.28
N HIS A 56 -2.90 -11.29 -14.99
CA HIS A 56 -2.93 -11.03 -16.42
C HIS A 56 -2.41 -9.64 -16.82
N LEU A 57 -2.31 -8.70 -15.87
CA LEU A 57 -1.77 -7.35 -16.07
C LEU A 57 -0.27 -7.28 -15.81
N ALA A 58 0.39 -8.37 -15.42
CA ALA A 58 1.82 -8.38 -15.11
C ALA A 58 2.70 -7.77 -16.22
N PRO A 59 2.50 -8.06 -17.52
CA PRO A 59 3.30 -7.44 -18.59
C PRO A 59 3.11 -5.93 -18.68
N LEU A 60 1.88 -5.44 -18.51
CA LEU A 60 1.58 -4.01 -18.52
C LEU A 60 2.18 -3.30 -17.30
N ARG A 61 2.10 -3.94 -16.13
CA ARG A 61 2.70 -3.43 -14.88
C ARG A 61 4.22 -3.27 -15.03
N GLU A 62 4.88 -4.26 -15.62
CA GLU A 62 6.33 -4.21 -15.89
C GLU A 62 6.69 -3.11 -16.90
N GLN A 63 5.94 -2.98 -18.00
CA GLN A 63 6.17 -1.92 -18.98
C GLN A 63 6.06 -0.52 -18.35
N ILE A 64 5.01 -0.28 -17.55
CA ILE A 64 4.81 1.01 -16.87
C ILE A 64 5.93 1.27 -15.85
N PHE A 65 6.36 0.24 -15.11
CA PHE A 65 7.46 0.36 -14.16
C PHE A 65 8.76 0.80 -14.87
N GLU A 66 9.13 0.14 -15.96
CA GLU A 66 10.34 0.50 -16.72
C GLU A 66 10.23 1.88 -17.36
N GLU A 67 9.04 2.28 -17.84
CA GLU A 67 8.82 3.63 -18.37
C GLU A 67 9.02 4.70 -17.28
N ILE A 68 8.47 4.50 -16.09
CA ILE A 68 8.64 5.43 -14.97
C ILE A 68 10.11 5.47 -14.52
N ARG A 69 10.74 4.29 -14.39
CA ARG A 69 12.15 4.18 -14.01
C ARG A 69 13.05 4.94 -14.99
N SER A 70 12.89 4.71 -16.30
CA SER A 70 13.70 5.36 -17.33
C SER A 70 13.57 6.88 -17.37
N ARG A 71 12.47 7.43 -16.84
CA ARG A 71 12.22 8.88 -16.72
C ARG A 71 12.58 9.46 -15.36
N THR A 72 12.95 8.61 -14.41
CA THR A 72 13.42 9.04 -13.09
C THR A 72 14.92 9.25 -13.16
N LEU A 73 15.38 10.48 -12.98
CA LEU A 73 16.80 10.80 -12.91
C LEU A 73 17.39 10.20 -11.61
N GLU A 74 18.11 9.08 -11.72
CA GLU A 74 18.76 8.41 -10.58
C GLU A 74 19.84 9.27 -9.92
N THR A 75 20.42 10.23 -10.65
CA THR A 75 21.28 11.29 -10.12
C THR A 75 20.69 12.64 -10.51
N ASP A 76 19.90 13.21 -9.61
CA ASP A 76 19.40 14.57 -9.74
C ASP A 76 19.97 15.44 -8.63
N MET A 77 20.35 16.66 -9.00
CA MET A 77 20.81 17.69 -8.08
C MET A 77 19.80 18.82 -8.17
N SER A 78 19.09 19.09 -7.08
CA SER A 78 18.14 20.20 -7.05
C SER A 78 18.85 21.51 -7.37
N VAL A 79 18.14 22.45 -8.00
CA VAL A 79 18.64 23.83 -8.16
C VAL A 79 19.06 24.39 -6.79
N PRO A 80 20.33 24.80 -6.60
CA PRO A 80 20.79 25.29 -5.31
C PRO A 80 20.04 26.53 -4.86
N VAL A 81 19.57 26.53 -3.61
CA VAL A 81 18.88 27.67 -2.99
C VAL A 81 19.80 28.32 -1.96
N ARG A 82 19.98 29.64 -2.07
CA ARG A 82 20.78 30.40 -1.12
C ARG A 82 19.97 30.71 0.14
N ARG A 83 20.51 30.36 1.31
CA ARG A 83 19.97 30.79 2.61
C ARG A 83 21.10 31.30 3.49
N GLY A 84 21.15 32.62 3.68
CA GLY A 84 22.26 33.31 4.34
C GLY A 84 23.56 33.23 3.52
N GLN A 85 24.63 32.76 4.15
CA GLN A 85 25.94 32.57 3.51
C GLN A 85 26.15 31.18 2.90
N TRP A 86 25.11 30.34 2.86
CA TRP A 86 25.21 28.95 2.43
C TRP A 86 24.25 28.65 1.27
N TRP A 87 24.66 27.71 0.42
CA TRP A 87 23.83 27.13 -0.63
C TRP A 87 23.37 25.74 -0.21
N TYR A 88 22.07 25.50 -0.34
CA TYR A 88 21.44 24.23 -0.03
C TYR A 88 20.99 23.56 -1.32
N TYR A 89 21.31 22.29 -1.47
CA TYR A 89 20.80 21.45 -2.54
C TYR A 89 20.64 20.01 -2.02
N THR A 90 19.68 19.29 -2.58
CA THR A 90 19.53 17.85 -2.39
C THR A 90 20.12 17.13 -3.58
N ARG A 91 20.83 16.03 -3.31
CA ARG A 91 21.29 15.11 -4.35
C ARG A 91 20.76 13.73 -4.07
N SER A 92 20.26 13.05 -5.09
CA SER A 92 20.08 11.61 -5.07
C SER A 92 21.34 10.97 -5.64
N VAL A 93 21.82 9.89 -5.01
CA VAL A 93 22.92 9.07 -5.53
C VAL A 93 22.38 7.66 -5.65
N GLU A 94 22.67 6.99 -6.76
CA GLU A 94 22.25 5.62 -7.03
C GLU A 94 22.72 4.66 -5.91
N GLY A 95 21.79 3.83 -5.41
CA GLY A 95 21.97 2.85 -4.33
C GLY A 95 20.68 2.12 -3.99
#